data_AF-A0AAD5XVN3-F1
#
_entry.id   AF-A0AAD5XVN3-F1
#
_cell.length_a   1.000
_cell.length_b   1.000
_cell.length_c   1.000
_cell.angle_alpha   90.00
_cell.angle_beta   90.00
_cell.angle_gamma   90.00
#
_symmetry.space_group_name_H-M   'P 1'
#
loop_
_entity.id
_entity.type
_entity.pdbx_description
1 polymer ?
#
loop_
_entity_poly.entity_id
_entity_poly.type
_entity_poly.pdbx_seq_one_letter_code
_entity_poly.pdbx_strand_id
1 'polypeptide(L)'
;KKQIRDTDKIADNLDVDFKDTIETEEICKVFCNNKITCEEHLKLNPAFIKFSKRISDVAVDILLKSGYTFEPFLDQDSLCLKCENVLLTDQKNTLSNAEEAEELKKILCKKFEKNSQEDFYWISKKWIIDMKKKSTKEIVSPFSTEYKTGVICEHQNLNTNKKNSRVLLEEKKFNKIKEILKIKKFEIEFKADTEECTICLSEEFIFEEKKREAVRDVSLEKNCLKRLLSKRNLIFEPDCNYFVIPIEFFESWKRHMKEPTIYEKPESIYLKGLMCEEHLGFIFDFNDMEYYDEKFYFVDENEWEELRIRYD
;
A
#
# COMPACT_ATOMS: atom_id res chain seq x y z
N LYS A 1 37.77 -4.40 -47.89
CA LYS A 1 37.34 -5.46 -46.94
C LYS A 1 36.21 -6.21 -47.62
N LYS A 2 36.49 -7.27 -48.42
CA LYS A 2 36.42 -8.70 -48.01
C LYS A 2 35.15 -8.95 -47.16
N GLN A 3 34.23 -9.87 -47.49
CA GLN A 3 34.34 -11.07 -48.30
C GLN A 3 32.92 -11.60 -48.58
N ILE A 4 32.68 -12.02 -49.82
CA ILE A 4 31.67 -13.00 -50.24
C ILE A 4 32.23 -14.38 -49.89
N ARG A 5 31.41 -15.25 -49.28
CA ARG A 5 31.56 -16.71 -49.11
C ARG A 5 30.19 -17.25 -48.67
N ASP A 6 29.64 -18.39 -49.09
CA ASP A 6 30.05 -19.40 -50.06
C ASP A 6 28.76 -20.14 -50.48
N THR A 7 28.69 -20.47 -51.77
CA THR A 7 27.86 -21.54 -52.32
C THR A 7 28.71 -22.80 -52.43
N ASP A 8 28.18 -23.96 -52.07
CA ASP A 8 28.43 -25.24 -52.74
C ASP A 8 27.36 -26.24 -52.25
N LYS A 9 26.41 -26.62 -53.12
CA LYS A 9 26.43 -27.80 -54.00
C LYS A 9 26.41 -29.13 -53.25
N ILE A 10 25.36 -29.91 -53.49
CA ILE A 10 25.44 -31.29 -54.01
C ILE A 10 24.08 -31.58 -54.68
N ALA A 11 24.14 -31.87 -55.97
CA ALA A 11 23.08 -32.52 -56.72
C ALA A 11 23.28 -34.04 -56.61
N ASP A 12 22.20 -34.80 -56.50
CA ASP A 12 21.82 -35.82 -57.48
C ASP A 12 20.89 -36.89 -56.88
N ASN A 13 19.88 -37.21 -57.69
CA ASN A 13 19.18 -38.49 -57.81
C ASN A 13 18.32 -38.96 -56.63
N LEU A 14 17.00 -39.01 -56.85
CA LEU A 14 16.32 -40.26 -57.23
C LEU A 14 14.83 -39.98 -57.47
N ASP A 15 14.41 -40.21 -58.71
CA ASP A 15 13.03 -40.51 -59.07
C ASP A 15 12.55 -41.69 -58.22
N VAL A 16 11.57 -41.44 -57.35
CA VAL A 16 10.72 -42.50 -56.81
C VAL A 16 9.27 -42.06 -56.98
N ASP A 17 8.66 -42.69 -57.96
CA ASP A 17 7.24 -42.69 -58.33
C ASP A 17 6.38 -43.00 -57.09
N PHE A 18 5.79 -41.98 -56.46
CA PHE A 18 4.80 -42.12 -55.39
C PHE A 18 3.41 -41.86 -55.97
N LYS A 19 2.88 -42.90 -56.63
CA LYS A 19 1.43 -43.03 -56.83
C LYS A 19 0.76 -43.32 -55.49
N ASP A 20 -0.45 -42.75 -55.36
CA ASP A 20 -1.49 -43.10 -54.39
C ASP A 20 -1.14 -42.77 -52.94
N THR A 21 -1.70 -41.74 -52.32
CA THR A 21 -3.13 -41.72 -51.94
C THR A 21 -3.49 -40.26 -51.61
N ILE A 22 -4.20 -39.56 -52.50
CA ILE A 22 -4.92 -38.34 -52.11
C ILE A 22 -6.19 -38.83 -51.43
N GLU A 23 -6.13 -38.99 -50.11
CA GLU A 23 -7.33 -38.89 -49.29
C GLU A 23 -7.90 -37.50 -49.58
N THR A 24 -9.03 -37.47 -50.28
CA THR A 24 -9.77 -36.24 -50.50
C THR A 24 -10.26 -35.76 -49.14
N GLU A 25 -9.49 -34.89 -48.49
CA GLU A 25 -10.00 -34.09 -47.39
C GLU A 25 -11.27 -33.40 -47.90
N GLU A 26 -12.43 -33.78 -47.36
CA GLU A 26 -13.67 -33.07 -47.60
C GLU A 26 -13.45 -31.63 -47.12
N ILE A 27 -13.22 -30.73 -48.08
CA ILE A 27 -13.11 -29.30 -47.81
C ILE A 27 -14.44 -28.90 -47.16
N CYS A 28 -14.38 -28.57 -45.87
CA CYS A 28 -15.54 -28.07 -45.14
C CYS A 28 -15.99 -26.76 -45.79
N LYS A 29 -17.09 -26.81 -46.56
CA LYS A 29 -17.63 -25.66 -47.30
C LYS A 29 -18.52 -24.75 -46.44
N VAL A 30 -18.34 -24.76 -45.12
CA VAL A 30 -19.19 -24.01 -44.18
C VAL A 30 -18.45 -22.78 -43.66
N PHE A 31 -18.98 -21.59 -43.91
CA PHE A 31 -18.55 -20.34 -43.28
C PHE A 31 -19.20 -20.18 -41.92
N CYS A 32 -18.42 -20.42 -40.86
CA CYS A 32 -18.90 -20.30 -39.49
C CYS A 32 -18.81 -18.84 -38.98
N ASN A 33 -19.97 -18.21 -38.77
CA ASN A 33 -20.13 -16.85 -38.27
C ASN A 33 -20.31 -16.78 -36.74
N ASN A 34 -20.26 -17.90 -36.02
CA ASN A 34 -20.46 -17.93 -34.56
C ASN A 34 -19.47 -17.03 -33.79
N LYS A 35 -18.30 -16.73 -34.36
CA LYS A 35 -17.30 -15.85 -33.74
C LYS A 35 -17.65 -14.36 -33.78
N ILE A 36 -18.59 -13.96 -34.64
CA ILE A 36 -19.02 -12.56 -34.79
C ILE A 36 -20.47 -12.33 -34.35
N THR A 37 -21.18 -13.40 -34.01
CA THR A 37 -22.49 -13.29 -33.37
C THR A 37 -22.35 -13.11 -31.85
N CYS A 38 -23.38 -12.54 -31.23
CA CYS A 38 -23.49 -12.53 -29.78
C CYS A 38 -23.99 -13.89 -29.30
N GLU A 39 -23.46 -14.36 -28.17
CA GLU A 39 -23.77 -15.68 -27.61
C GLU A 39 -25.25 -15.79 -27.21
N GLU A 40 -25.84 -14.71 -26.70
CA GLU A 40 -27.21 -14.72 -26.16
C GLU A 40 -28.30 -14.55 -27.22
N HIS A 41 -28.06 -13.76 -28.27
CA HIS A 41 -29.10 -13.42 -29.26
C HIS A 41 -28.85 -14.03 -30.64
N LEU A 42 -27.70 -14.69 -30.84
CA LEU A 42 -27.29 -15.33 -32.10
C LEU A 42 -27.34 -14.41 -33.33
N LYS A 43 -27.26 -13.09 -33.09
CA LYS A 43 -27.24 -12.01 -34.08
C LYS A 43 -25.85 -11.40 -34.14
N LEU A 44 -25.49 -10.71 -35.23
CA LEU A 44 -24.23 -10.00 -35.40
C LEU A 44 -24.00 -9.04 -34.22
N ASN A 45 -22.89 -9.22 -33.52
CA ASN A 45 -22.51 -8.40 -32.38
C ASN A 45 -21.89 -7.08 -32.89
N PRO A 46 -22.44 -5.90 -32.50
CA PRO A 46 -21.93 -4.61 -32.97
C PRO A 46 -20.45 -4.38 -32.66
N ALA A 47 -19.91 -4.95 -31.57
CA ALA A 47 -18.50 -4.84 -31.21
C ALA A 47 -17.55 -5.48 -32.24
N PHE A 48 -18.05 -6.44 -33.02
CA PHE A 48 -17.29 -7.18 -34.03
C PHE A 48 -17.48 -6.66 -35.46
N ILE A 49 -18.28 -5.60 -35.67
CA ILE A 49 -18.49 -5.02 -37.02
C ILE A 49 -17.16 -4.68 -37.70
N LYS A 50 -16.21 -4.09 -36.95
CA LYS A 50 -14.87 -3.75 -37.45
C LYS A 50 -14.02 -4.94 -37.90
N PHE A 51 -14.39 -6.16 -37.48
CA PHE A 51 -13.74 -7.42 -37.86
C PHE A 51 -14.54 -8.21 -38.89
N SER A 52 -15.73 -7.74 -39.26
CA SER A 52 -16.58 -8.36 -40.26
C SER A 52 -16.38 -7.69 -41.63
N LYS A 53 -16.53 -8.47 -42.70
CA LYS A 53 -16.57 -7.93 -44.07
C LYS A 53 -17.93 -8.25 -44.68
N ARG A 54 -18.52 -7.25 -45.33
CA ARG A 54 -19.74 -7.43 -46.12
C ARG A 54 -19.39 -8.05 -47.47
N ILE A 55 -20.13 -9.09 -47.85
CA ILE A 55 -20.11 -9.66 -49.20
C ILE A 55 -21.36 -9.20 -49.95
N SER A 56 -21.28 -9.07 -51.27
CA SER A 56 -22.42 -8.70 -52.10
C SER A 56 -23.34 -9.89 -52.33
N ASP A 57 -24.62 -9.63 -52.58
CA ASP A 57 -25.63 -10.69 -52.83
C ASP A 57 -25.22 -11.57 -54.03
N VAL A 58 -24.65 -10.97 -55.07
CA VAL A 58 -24.11 -11.69 -56.24
C VAL A 58 -22.99 -12.67 -55.83
N ALA A 59 -22.11 -12.27 -54.91
CA ALA A 59 -21.04 -13.15 -54.43
C ALA A 59 -21.59 -14.27 -53.54
N VAL A 60 -22.60 -13.99 -52.71
CA VAL A 60 -23.32 -15.01 -51.93
C VAL A 60 -23.92 -16.06 -52.85
N ASP A 61 -24.62 -15.65 -53.91
CA ASP A 61 -25.24 -16.57 -54.89
C ASP A 61 -24.22 -17.49 -55.55
N ILE A 62 -23.05 -16.96 -55.91
CA ILE A 62 -21.95 -17.75 -56.50
C ILE A 62 -21.43 -18.78 -55.48
N LEU A 63 -21.26 -18.39 -54.22
CA LEU A 63 -20.78 -19.27 -53.15
C LEU A 63 -21.78 -20.39 -52.86
N LEU A 64 -23.07 -20.06 -52.74
CA LEU A 64 -24.15 -21.03 -52.51
C LEU A 64 -24.24 -22.03 -53.68
N LYS A 65 -24.20 -21.57 -54.94
CA LYS A 65 -24.18 -22.44 -56.13
C LYS A 65 -22.95 -23.35 -56.20
N SER A 66 -21.84 -22.93 -55.59
CA SER A 66 -20.59 -23.71 -55.52
C SER A 66 -20.57 -24.72 -54.35
N GLY A 67 -21.67 -24.80 -53.61
CA GLY A 67 -21.88 -25.71 -52.48
C GLY A 67 -21.35 -25.20 -51.14
N TYR A 68 -21.07 -23.90 -51.00
CA TYR A 68 -20.77 -23.29 -49.70
C TYR A 68 -22.04 -22.94 -48.93
N THR A 69 -21.98 -22.98 -47.60
CA THR A 69 -23.06 -22.57 -46.69
C THR A 69 -22.54 -21.59 -45.64
N PHE A 70 -23.44 -20.86 -44.98
CA PHE A 70 -23.12 -19.90 -43.91
C PHE A 70 -23.88 -20.28 -42.65
N GLU A 71 -23.19 -20.36 -41.52
CA GLU A 71 -23.78 -20.77 -40.24
C GLU A 71 -23.32 -19.84 -39.09
N PRO A 72 -24.21 -18.99 -38.55
CA PRO A 72 -25.52 -18.59 -39.10
C PRO A 72 -25.38 -17.73 -40.36
N PHE A 73 -26.43 -17.71 -41.18
CA PHE A 73 -26.58 -16.72 -42.25
C PHE A 73 -26.87 -15.35 -41.63
N LEU A 74 -26.04 -14.35 -41.93
CA LEU A 74 -26.17 -12.99 -41.43
C LEU A 74 -26.48 -12.04 -42.58
N ASP A 75 -27.65 -11.44 -42.54
CA ASP A 75 -28.12 -10.43 -43.49
C ASP A 75 -28.02 -9.00 -42.91
N GLN A 76 -28.64 -8.03 -43.59
CA GLN A 76 -28.63 -6.63 -43.18
C GLN A 76 -29.39 -6.38 -41.87
N ASP A 77 -30.35 -7.23 -41.52
CA ASP A 77 -31.19 -7.13 -40.31
C ASP A 77 -30.70 -8.01 -39.15
N SER A 78 -29.56 -8.67 -39.38
CA SER A 78 -28.92 -9.54 -38.41
C SER A 78 -28.12 -8.78 -37.37
N LEU A 79 -28.06 -7.45 -37.40
CA LEU A 79 -27.47 -6.64 -36.33
C LEU A 79 -28.23 -6.82 -35.02
N CYS A 80 -27.50 -7.09 -33.93
CA CYS A 80 -28.12 -7.22 -32.62
C CYS A 80 -28.37 -5.84 -31.96
N LEU A 81 -29.58 -5.31 -32.12
CA LEU A 81 -30.00 -4.03 -31.51
C LEU A 81 -29.96 -4.05 -29.98
N LYS A 82 -30.10 -5.21 -29.33
CA LYS A 82 -29.99 -5.33 -27.87
C LYS A 82 -28.57 -5.06 -27.41
N CYS A 83 -27.59 -5.73 -28.02
CA CYS A 83 -26.18 -5.51 -27.71
C CYS A 83 -25.73 -4.09 -28.10
N GLU A 84 -26.31 -3.51 -29.15
CA GLU A 84 -26.05 -2.11 -29.55
C GLU A 84 -26.50 -1.14 -28.47
N ASN A 85 -27.72 -1.29 -27.95
CA ASN A 85 -28.23 -0.44 -26.88
C ASN A 85 -27.39 -0.52 -25.60
N VAL A 86 -26.88 -1.71 -25.25
CA VAL A 86 -25.95 -1.89 -24.12
C VAL A 86 -24.67 -1.10 -24.37
N LEU A 87 -24.02 -1.27 -25.52
CA LEU A 87 -22.80 -0.55 -25.88
C LEU A 87 -23.00 0.98 -25.87
N LEU A 88 -24.11 1.46 -26.41
CA LEU A 88 -24.44 2.89 -26.39
C LEU A 88 -24.70 3.41 -24.98
N THR A 89 -25.33 2.62 -24.12
CA THR A 89 -25.58 2.98 -22.72
C THR A 89 -24.26 3.02 -21.95
N ASP A 90 -23.40 2.02 -22.10
CA ASP A 90 -22.08 1.98 -21.48
C ASP A 90 -21.19 3.14 -21.94
N GLN A 91 -21.26 3.49 -23.22
CA GLN A 91 -20.55 4.64 -23.77
C GLN A 91 -21.08 5.95 -23.18
N LYS A 92 -22.40 6.13 -23.09
CA LYS A 92 -23.02 7.31 -22.46
C LYS A 92 -22.63 7.42 -20.98
N ASN A 93 -22.69 6.33 -20.23
CA ASN A 93 -22.30 6.28 -18.82
C ASN A 93 -20.81 6.63 -18.65
N THR A 94 -19.95 6.10 -19.52
CA THR A 94 -18.51 6.42 -19.51
C THR A 94 -18.25 7.90 -19.74
N LEU A 95 -18.97 8.54 -20.68
CA LEU A 95 -18.85 9.97 -20.95
C LEU A 95 -19.39 10.81 -19.77
N SER A 96 -20.57 10.47 -19.26
CA SER A 96 -21.16 11.14 -18.09
C SER A 96 -20.22 11.09 -16.88
N ASN A 97 -19.64 9.94 -16.57
CA ASN A 97 -18.72 9.80 -15.44
C ASN A 97 -17.43 10.61 -15.64
N ALA A 98 -16.96 10.75 -16.88
CA ALA A 98 -15.79 11.57 -17.19
C ALA A 98 -16.08 13.07 -17.01
N GLU A 99 -17.25 13.53 -17.41
CA GLU A 99 -17.71 14.92 -17.19
C GLU A 99 -17.86 15.21 -15.69
N GLU A 100 -18.50 14.31 -14.95
CA GLU A 100 -18.66 14.38 -13.49
C GLU A 100 -17.30 14.44 -12.78
N ALA A 101 -16.32 13.65 -13.22
CA ALA A 101 -14.98 13.62 -12.63
C ALA A 101 -14.22 14.92 -12.88
N GLU A 102 -14.36 15.49 -14.07
CA GLU A 102 -13.75 16.78 -14.42
C GLU A 102 -14.42 17.95 -13.68
N GLU A 103 -15.75 17.92 -13.51
CA GLU A 103 -16.47 18.89 -12.67
C GLU A 103 -15.99 18.82 -11.21
N LEU A 104 -15.89 17.61 -10.65
CA LEU A 104 -15.37 17.40 -9.30
C LEU A 104 -13.97 17.99 -9.14
N LYS A 105 -13.07 17.70 -10.09
CA LYS A 105 -11.71 18.21 -10.09
C LYS A 105 -11.68 19.74 -10.14
N LYS A 106 -12.53 20.37 -10.95
CA LYS A 106 -12.66 21.84 -11.00
C LYS A 106 -13.08 22.41 -9.65
N ILE A 107 -14.07 21.80 -8.98
CA ILE A 107 -14.53 22.23 -7.66
C ILE A 107 -13.41 22.13 -6.62
N LEU A 108 -12.69 21.01 -6.60
CA LEU A 108 -11.62 20.77 -5.64
C LEU A 108 -10.38 21.67 -5.87
N CYS A 109 -10.14 22.09 -7.11
CA CYS A 109 -9.02 22.95 -7.49
C CYS A 109 -9.31 24.45 -7.31
N LYS A 110 -10.58 24.87 -7.23
CA LYS A 110 -10.93 26.25 -6.90
C LYS A 110 -10.32 26.64 -5.56
N LYS A 111 -9.70 27.83 -5.52
CA LYS A 111 -9.08 28.35 -4.31
C LYS A 111 -10.11 28.43 -3.18
N PHE A 112 -9.59 28.31 -1.97
CA PHE A 112 -10.36 28.51 -0.76
C PHE A 112 -10.63 30.01 -0.62
N GLU A 113 -11.89 30.39 -0.68
CA GLU A 113 -12.31 31.77 -0.44
C GLU A 113 -12.86 31.81 0.97
N LYS A 114 -12.08 32.37 1.90
CA LYS A 114 -12.45 32.41 3.30
C LYS A 114 -13.53 33.48 3.50
N ASN A 115 -14.76 33.13 3.22
CA ASN A 115 -15.92 33.92 3.60
C ASN A 115 -16.26 33.62 5.06
N SER A 116 -16.45 34.66 5.88
CA SER A 116 -16.59 34.55 7.34
C SER A 116 -17.92 33.96 7.81
N GLN A 117 -18.85 33.66 6.90
CA GLN A 117 -20.21 33.19 7.22
C GLN A 117 -20.54 31.78 6.71
N GLU A 118 -19.61 31.08 6.06
CA GLU A 118 -19.91 29.74 5.52
C GLU A 118 -19.59 28.64 6.53
N ASP A 119 -20.47 27.63 6.61
CA ASP A 119 -20.20 26.39 7.33
C ASP A 119 -19.11 25.57 6.60
N PHE A 120 -18.36 24.78 7.36
CA PHE A 120 -17.31 23.92 6.83
C PHE A 120 -17.46 22.49 7.34
N TYR A 121 -17.02 21.53 6.51
CA TYR A 121 -17.06 20.10 6.80
C TYR A 121 -15.66 19.49 6.71
N TRP A 122 -15.37 18.53 7.59
CA TRP A 122 -14.14 17.75 7.54
C TRP A 122 -14.22 16.66 6.48
N ILE A 123 -13.20 16.60 5.64
CA ILE A 123 -13.06 15.58 4.60
C ILE A 123 -11.62 15.04 4.56
N SER A 124 -11.46 13.82 4.07
CA SER A 124 -10.15 13.16 3.98
C SER A 124 -9.22 13.94 3.04
N LYS A 125 -8.05 14.31 3.54
CA LYS A 125 -7.01 15.00 2.74
C LYS A 125 -6.52 14.09 1.61
N LYS A 126 -6.38 12.79 1.89
CA LYS A 126 -6.00 11.77 0.91
C LYS A 126 -7.02 11.70 -0.23
N TRP A 127 -8.32 11.71 0.10
CA TRP A 127 -9.37 11.71 -0.92
C TRP A 127 -9.30 12.93 -1.84
N ILE A 128 -9.13 14.14 -1.29
CA ILE A 128 -8.98 15.35 -2.12
C ILE A 128 -7.77 15.23 -3.06
N ILE A 129 -6.63 14.75 -2.56
CA ILE A 129 -5.41 14.58 -3.36
C ILE A 129 -5.65 13.58 -4.50
N ASP A 130 -6.27 12.44 -4.18
CA ASP A 130 -6.54 11.38 -5.14
C ASP A 130 -7.52 11.86 -6.21
N MET A 131 -8.63 12.51 -5.83
CA MET A 131 -9.61 13.05 -6.78
C MET A 131 -9.05 14.18 -7.66
N LYS A 132 -8.03 14.92 -7.19
CA LYS A 132 -7.33 15.92 -8.00
C LYS A 132 -6.38 15.31 -9.03
N LYS A 133 -5.69 14.22 -8.64
CA LYS A 133 -4.66 13.58 -9.46
C LYS A 133 -5.23 12.56 -10.44
N LYS A 134 -6.24 11.80 -10.02
CA LYS A 134 -6.84 10.73 -10.80
C LYS A 134 -7.73 11.31 -11.89
N SER A 135 -7.42 10.96 -13.14
CA SER A 135 -8.39 10.91 -14.24
C SER A 135 -9.18 9.60 -14.15
N THR A 136 -9.70 9.24 -12.97
CA THR A 136 -10.45 7.99 -12.82
C THR A 136 -11.81 8.15 -13.45
N LYS A 137 -12.22 7.13 -14.22
CA LYS A 137 -13.59 6.99 -14.74
C LYS A 137 -14.63 6.74 -13.64
N GLU A 138 -14.18 6.46 -12.42
CA GLU A 138 -15.04 6.17 -11.29
C GLU A 138 -14.74 7.13 -10.14
N ILE A 139 -15.78 7.82 -9.70
CA ILE A 139 -15.73 8.75 -8.58
C ILE A 139 -16.22 8.00 -7.34
N VAL A 140 -15.37 7.94 -6.32
CA VAL A 140 -15.67 7.22 -5.08
C VAL A 140 -16.00 8.20 -3.95
N SER A 141 -16.80 7.73 -2.99
CA SER A 141 -17.18 8.53 -1.82
C SER A 141 -15.96 8.91 -0.96
N PRO A 142 -15.93 10.13 -0.39
CA PRO A 142 -14.88 10.54 0.56
C PRO A 142 -14.87 9.75 1.87
N PHE A 143 -15.92 8.99 2.13
CA PHE A 143 -16.07 8.13 3.32
C PHE A 143 -16.02 6.64 2.98
N SER A 144 -15.53 6.27 1.79
CA SER A 144 -15.24 4.86 1.50
C SER A 144 -14.15 4.34 2.46
N THR A 145 -14.05 3.01 2.57
CA THR A 145 -13.13 2.31 3.49
C THR A 145 -11.70 2.83 3.43
N GLU A 146 -11.21 3.20 2.24
CA GLU A 146 -9.85 3.71 2.01
C GLU A 146 -9.61 5.13 2.56
N TYR A 147 -10.67 5.94 2.68
CA TYR A 147 -10.58 7.36 3.01
C TYR A 147 -11.18 7.69 4.38
N LYS A 148 -12.07 6.84 4.89
CA LYS A 148 -12.80 7.01 6.15
C LYS A 148 -11.86 7.23 7.34
N THR A 149 -10.77 6.47 7.43
CA THR A 149 -9.77 6.58 8.50
C THR A 149 -9.07 7.94 8.55
N GLY A 150 -9.09 8.70 7.44
CA GLY A 150 -8.56 10.05 7.39
C GLY A 150 -9.37 11.06 8.21
N VAL A 151 -10.67 10.82 8.38
CA VAL A 151 -11.58 11.70 9.11
C VAL A 151 -12.04 11.08 10.42
N ILE A 152 -12.16 9.76 10.47
CA ILE A 152 -12.81 9.02 11.56
C ILE A 152 -11.79 8.09 12.20
N CYS A 153 -11.69 8.12 13.53
CA CYS A 153 -10.91 7.14 14.26
C CYS A 153 -11.69 5.83 14.47
N GLU A 154 -11.05 4.83 15.07
CA GLU A 154 -11.68 3.54 15.39
C GLU A 154 -12.87 3.66 16.35
N HIS A 155 -12.86 4.69 17.21
CA HIS A 155 -13.96 5.05 18.12
C HIS A 155 -15.16 5.71 17.44
N GLN A 156 -15.20 5.74 16.09
CA GLN A 156 -16.24 6.39 15.28
C GLN A 156 -16.38 7.91 15.47
N ASN A 157 -15.40 8.53 16.12
CA ASN A 157 -15.34 9.97 16.34
C ASN A 157 -14.36 10.63 15.38
N LEU A 158 -14.34 11.96 15.41
CA LEU A 158 -13.45 12.76 14.58
C LEU A 158 -11.98 12.51 14.96
N ASN A 159 -11.18 12.12 13.98
CA ASN A 159 -9.76 11.78 14.14
C ASN A 159 -8.95 13.02 14.59
N THR A 160 -8.05 12.87 15.57
CA THR A 160 -7.25 13.95 16.16
C THR A 160 -6.10 14.45 15.25
N ASN A 161 -5.72 13.69 14.22
CA ASN A 161 -4.56 14.01 13.37
C ASN A 161 -4.82 15.12 12.33
N LYS A 162 -4.95 16.38 12.79
CA LYS A 162 -5.32 17.54 11.95
C LYS A 162 -4.45 17.76 10.71
N LYS A 163 -3.13 17.58 10.80
CA LYS A 163 -2.19 18.05 9.75
C LYS A 163 -2.14 17.12 8.54
N ASN A 164 -2.28 15.81 8.78
CA ASN A 164 -1.97 14.81 7.78
C ASN A 164 -3.20 14.08 7.24
N SER A 165 -4.29 13.97 8.01
CA SER A 165 -5.39 13.09 7.65
C SER A 165 -6.62 13.80 7.05
N ARG A 166 -6.92 15.02 7.49
CA ARG A 166 -8.16 15.74 7.14
C ARG A 166 -7.96 17.21 6.76
N VAL A 167 -8.97 17.79 6.12
CA VAL A 167 -9.00 19.17 5.64
C VAL A 167 -10.43 19.70 5.71
N LEU A 168 -10.59 21.01 5.92
CA LEU A 168 -11.88 21.69 5.88
C LEU A 168 -12.30 21.98 4.44
N LEU A 169 -13.56 21.71 4.15
CA LEU A 169 -14.20 22.00 2.88
C LEU A 169 -15.42 22.89 3.10
N GLU A 170 -15.54 23.96 2.33
CA GLU A 170 -16.71 24.85 2.33
C GLU A 170 -18.00 24.06 2.05
N GLU A 171 -19.09 24.39 2.74
CA GLU A 171 -20.39 23.75 2.57
C GLU A 171 -20.85 23.73 1.11
N LYS A 172 -20.67 24.82 0.37
CA LYS A 172 -21.03 24.89 -1.06
C LYS A 172 -20.30 23.83 -1.88
N LYS A 173 -19.00 23.65 -1.65
CA LYS A 173 -18.21 22.61 -2.32
C LYS A 173 -18.65 21.22 -1.87
N PHE A 174 -18.92 21.03 -0.58
CA PHE A 174 -19.38 19.77 -0.01
C PHE A 174 -20.74 19.33 -0.60
N ASN A 175 -21.70 20.25 -0.71
CA ASN A 175 -23.00 19.98 -1.33
C ASN A 175 -22.87 19.68 -2.83
N LYS A 176 -21.97 20.37 -3.54
CA LYS A 176 -21.73 20.06 -4.95
C LYS A 176 -21.12 18.67 -5.16
N ILE A 177 -20.27 18.21 -4.24
CA ILE A 177 -19.76 16.84 -4.24
C ILE A 177 -20.91 15.83 -4.02
N LYS A 178 -21.84 16.10 -3.10
CA LYS A 178 -23.03 15.26 -2.89
C LYS A 178 -23.87 15.13 -4.16
N GLU A 179 -24.07 16.23 -4.89
CA GLU A 179 -24.78 16.23 -6.18
C GLU A 179 -24.07 15.36 -7.22
N ILE A 180 -22.76 15.51 -7.39
CA ILE A 180 -21.96 14.73 -8.36
C ILE A 180 -22.01 13.25 -8.03
N LEU A 181 -21.87 12.90 -6.75
CA LEU A 181 -21.95 11.51 -6.28
C LEU A 181 -23.38 10.95 -6.25
N LYS A 182 -24.40 11.79 -6.51
CA LYS A 182 -25.83 11.44 -6.42
C LYS A 182 -26.20 10.92 -5.02
N ILE A 183 -25.56 11.45 -3.99
CA ILE A 183 -25.78 11.08 -2.58
C ILE A 183 -26.58 12.19 -1.89
N LYS A 184 -27.73 11.86 -1.29
CA LYS A 184 -28.54 12.86 -0.57
C LYS A 184 -27.91 13.30 0.75
N LYS A 185 -27.30 12.36 1.46
CA LYS A 185 -26.65 12.58 2.76
C LYS A 185 -25.56 11.53 2.94
N PHE A 186 -24.39 11.93 3.44
CA PHE A 186 -23.39 10.94 3.85
C PHE A 186 -23.81 10.31 5.17
N GLU A 187 -23.39 9.07 5.40
CA GLU A 187 -23.60 8.41 6.69
C GLU A 187 -23.00 9.22 7.84
N ILE A 188 -21.88 9.92 7.56
CA ILE A 188 -21.11 10.65 8.54
C ILE A 188 -20.73 12.02 7.96
N GLU A 189 -21.07 13.08 8.68
CA GLU A 189 -20.77 14.47 8.30
C GLU A 189 -20.28 15.20 9.55
N PHE A 190 -18.99 15.51 9.61
CA PHE A 190 -18.41 16.26 10.70
C PHE A 190 -18.24 17.72 10.29
N LYS A 191 -18.86 18.63 11.03
CA LYS A 191 -18.72 20.06 10.85
C LYS A 191 -17.41 20.56 11.47
N ALA A 192 -17.01 21.78 11.14
CA ALA A 192 -15.78 22.38 11.66
C ALA A 192 -15.73 22.48 13.19
N ASP A 193 -16.87 22.69 13.83
CA ASP A 193 -17.07 22.79 15.27
C ASP A 193 -17.21 21.43 15.97
N THR A 194 -17.22 20.33 15.22
CA THR A 194 -17.27 18.99 15.82
C THR A 194 -16.00 18.76 16.65
N GLU A 195 -16.21 18.37 17.90
CA GLU A 195 -15.14 18.00 18.82
C GLU A 195 -14.37 16.77 18.33
N GLU A 196 -13.10 16.71 18.68
CA GLU A 196 -12.23 15.58 18.37
C GLU A 196 -12.51 14.41 19.32
N CYS A 197 -12.09 13.21 18.92
CA CYS A 197 -12.23 12.03 19.77
C CYS A 197 -11.52 12.20 21.12
N THR A 198 -12.29 12.27 22.21
CA THR A 198 -11.78 12.43 23.57
C THR A 198 -10.90 11.26 24.02
N ILE A 199 -11.20 10.03 23.56
CA ILE A 199 -10.41 8.84 23.86
C ILE A 199 -9.02 8.96 23.23
N CYS A 200 -8.95 9.24 21.92
CA CYS A 200 -7.67 9.41 21.21
C CYS A 200 -6.87 10.59 21.77
N LEU A 201 -7.54 11.69 22.13
CA LEU A 201 -6.87 12.83 22.79
C LEU A 201 -6.28 12.43 24.15
N SER A 202 -7.00 11.63 24.92
CA SER A 202 -6.54 11.17 26.23
C SER A 202 -5.35 10.21 26.09
N GLU A 203 -5.39 9.30 25.11
CA GLU A 203 -4.29 8.39 24.81
C GLU A 203 -3.03 9.14 24.35
N GLU A 204 -3.19 10.13 23.46
CA GLU A 204 -2.09 10.99 23.03
C GLU A 204 -1.49 11.76 24.21
N PHE A 205 -2.33 12.31 25.09
CA PHE A 205 -1.88 12.98 26.31
C PHE A 205 -1.11 12.04 27.25
N ILE A 206 -1.65 10.85 27.52
CA ILE A 206 -1.00 9.83 28.36
C ILE A 206 0.35 9.41 27.75
N PHE A 207 0.39 9.22 26.43
CA PHE A 207 1.61 8.85 25.72
C PHE A 207 2.67 9.97 25.81
N GLU A 208 2.28 11.22 25.60
CA GLU A 208 3.18 12.37 25.75
C GLU A 208 3.67 12.57 27.18
N GLU A 209 2.82 12.34 28.18
CA GLU A 209 3.22 12.42 29.59
C GLU A 209 4.22 11.31 29.93
N LYS A 210 3.92 10.05 29.56
CA LYS A 210 4.87 8.93 29.72
C LYS A 210 6.21 9.20 29.04
N LYS A 211 6.19 9.79 27.84
CA LYS A 211 7.41 10.20 27.14
C LYS A 211 8.18 11.26 27.92
N ARG A 212 7.50 12.28 28.46
CA ARG A 212 8.13 13.35 29.26
C ARG A 212 8.71 12.79 30.56
N GLU A 213 8.00 11.89 31.22
CA GLU A 213 8.45 11.19 32.42
C GLU A 213 9.69 10.33 32.13
N ALA A 214 9.67 9.48 31.11
CA ALA A 214 10.81 8.66 30.73
C ALA A 214 12.08 9.50 30.42
N VAL A 215 11.91 10.64 29.74
CA VAL A 215 13.04 11.56 29.49
C VAL A 215 13.55 12.21 30.78
N ARG A 216 12.66 12.55 31.70
CA ARG A 216 13.02 13.11 33.01
C ARG A 216 13.80 12.10 33.85
N ASP A 217 13.32 10.86 33.92
CA ASP A 217 13.94 9.78 34.68
C ASP A 217 15.33 9.45 34.14
N VAL A 218 15.44 9.29 32.81
CA VAL A 218 16.75 9.12 32.16
C VAL A 218 17.67 10.32 32.41
N SER A 219 17.16 11.55 32.43
CA SER A 219 18.00 12.71 32.73
C SER A 219 18.54 12.69 34.17
N LEU A 220 17.74 12.26 35.14
CA LEU A 220 18.17 12.14 36.53
C LEU A 220 19.21 11.02 36.68
N GLU A 221 18.95 9.87 36.07
CA GLU A 221 19.85 8.73 36.13
C GLU A 221 21.17 8.99 35.41
N LYS A 222 21.14 9.63 34.23
CA LYS A 222 22.35 10.13 33.55
C LYS A 222 23.17 11.05 34.43
N ASN A 223 22.52 11.84 35.29
CA ASN A 223 23.22 12.76 36.18
C ASN A 223 23.94 12.05 37.32
N CYS A 224 23.40 10.95 37.83
CA CYS A 224 24.04 10.10 38.82
C CYS A 224 25.16 9.24 38.20
N LEU A 225 24.91 8.66 37.02
CA LEU A 225 25.78 7.66 36.38
C LEU A 225 26.60 8.23 35.20
N LYS A 226 27.04 9.49 35.32
CA LYS A 226 27.80 10.21 34.26
C LYS A 226 29.08 9.49 33.88
N ARG A 227 29.81 8.96 34.87
CA ARG A 227 31.09 8.30 34.66
C ARG A 227 30.89 6.99 33.89
N LEU A 228 29.97 6.14 34.35
CA LEU A 228 29.53 4.93 33.66
C LEU A 228 29.13 5.18 32.18
N LEU A 229 28.36 6.24 31.89
CA LEU A 229 28.00 6.59 30.50
C LEU A 229 29.20 6.99 29.63
N SER A 230 30.19 7.66 30.23
CA SER A 230 31.34 8.19 29.51
C SER A 230 32.36 7.12 29.10
N LYS A 231 32.16 5.84 29.48
CA LYS A 231 33.12 4.74 29.29
C LYS A 231 34.54 5.11 29.74
N ARG A 232 34.69 6.00 30.72
CA ARG A 232 36.01 6.31 31.26
C ARG A 232 36.52 5.10 32.01
N ASN A 233 37.70 4.62 31.63
CA ASN A 233 38.38 3.55 32.33
C ASN A 233 38.41 3.88 33.82
N LEU A 234 37.88 2.95 34.60
CA LEU A 234 37.92 3.04 36.04
C LEU A 234 39.38 2.96 36.49
N ILE A 235 39.79 3.90 37.33
CA ILE A 235 41.11 3.86 37.97
C ILE A 235 40.90 3.11 39.28
N PHE A 236 41.54 1.95 39.39
CA PHE A 236 41.49 1.15 40.61
C PHE A 236 42.37 1.80 41.68
N GLU A 237 41.74 2.21 42.75
CA GLU A 237 42.38 2.73 43.95
C GLU A 237 42.48 1.61 44.98
N PRO A 238 43.61 1.50 45.71
CA PRO A 238 43.73 0.58 46.83
C PRO A 238 42.63 0.82 47.87
N ASP A 239 42.20 -0.24 48.55
CA ASP A 239 41.21 -0.20 49.65
C ASP A 239 39.80 0.27 49.25
N CYS A 240 39.47 0.30 47.96
CA CYS A 240 38.13 0.61 47.45
C CYS A 240 37.36 -0.65 47.02
N ASN A 241 36.04 -0.63 47.18
CA ASN A 241 35.16 -1.69 46.69
C ASN A 241 34.74 -1.44 45.24
N TYR A 242 34.80 -2.49 44.43
CA TYR A 242 34.37 -2.47 43.04
C TYR A 242 33.39 -3.60 42.77
N PHE A 243 32.43 -3.30 41.90
CA PHE A 243 31.35 -4.21 41.54
C PHE A 243 31.36 -4.45 40.05
N VAL A 244 30.78 -5.58 39.65
CA VAL A 244 30.78 -6.06 38.28
C VAL A 244 29.35 -6.06 37.77
N ILE A 245 29.14 -5.49 36.59
CA ILE A 245 27.88 -5.59 35.85
C ILE A 245 28.08 -6.33 34.52
N PRO A 246 27.12 -7.14 34.06
CA PRO A 246 27.21 -7.80 32.77
C PRO A 246 27.20 -6.78 31.62
N ILE A 247 27.97 -7.06 30.57
CA ILE A 247 28.05 -6.16 29.41
C ILE A 247 26.69 -6.03 28.69
N GLU A 248 25.88 -7.08 28.70
CA GLU A 248 24.55 -7.09 28.06
C GLU A 248 23.61 -6.10 28.76
N PHE A 249 23.62 -6.09 30.10
CA PHE A 249 22.89 -5.11 30.89
C PHE A 249 23.37 -3.70 30.55
N PHE A 250 24.67 -3.47 30.62
CA PHE A 250 25.25 -2.14 30.40
C PHE A 250 24.96 -1.60 28.99
N GLU A 251 25.07 -2.42 27.95
CA GLU A 251 24.79 -1.98 26.57
C GLU A 251 23.28 -1.79 26.32
N SER A 252 22.42 -2.57 26.98
CA SER A 252 20.96 -2.34 26.96
C SER A 252 20.60 -1.03 27.68
N TRP A 253 21.13 -0.85 28.88
CA TRP A 253 21.01 0.37 29.68
C TRP A 253 21.47 1.60 28.92
N LYS A 254 22.65 1.54 28.30
CA LYS A 254 23.22 2.64 27.52
C LYS A 254 22.35 3.01 26.31
N ARG A 255 21.78 2.03 25.62
CA ARG A 255 20.83 2.26 24.51
C ARG A 255 19.57 2.95 25.01
N HIS A 256 18.99 2.49 26.11
CA HIS A 256 17.86 3.15 26.77
C HIS A 256 18.19 4.59 27.15
N MET A 257 19.36 4.83 27.75
CA MET A 257 19.82 6.17 28.09
C MET A 257 19.89 7.09 26.87
N LYS A 258 20.28 6.57 25.70
CA LYS A 258 20.35 7.37 24.47
C LYS A 258 18.95 7.70 23.93
N GLU A 259 18.08 6.70 23.86
CA GLU A 259 16.75 6.78 23.20
C GLU A 259 15.67 6.08 24.05
N PRO A 260 15.20 6.71 25.15
CA PRO A 260 14.31 6.07 26.14
C PRO A 260 12.91 5.75 25.63
N THR A 261 12.52 6.34 24.49
CA THR A 261 11.21 6.09 23.86
C THR A 261 11.24 4.93 22.87
N ILE A 262 12.43 4.42 22.53
CA ILE A 262 12.63 3.38 21.53
C ILE A 262 13.13 2.11 22.20
N TYR A 263 14.10 2.22 23.10
CA TYR A 263 14.65 1.09 23.83
C TYR A 263 14.05 1.02 25.22
N GLU A 264 13.62 -0.18 25.62
CA GLU A 264 13.09 -0.43 26.94
C GLU A 264 14.19 -0.32 28.01
N LYS A 265 13.78 0.12 29.20
CA LYS A 265 14.66 0.13 30.37
C LYS A 265 14.96 -1.33 30.74
N PRO A 266 16.23 -1.71 31.00
CA PRO A 266 16.55 -3.04 31.51
C PRO A 266 15.78 -3.32 32.81
N GLU A 267 15.30 -4.54 32.99
CA GLU A 267 14.51 -4.88 34.18
C GLU A 267 15.40 -4.99 35.43
N SER A 268 16.52 -5.70 35.34
CA SER A 268 17.45 -5.91 36.45
C SER A 268 18.85 -6.33 36.00
N ILE A 269 19.79 -6.39 36.95
CA ILE A 269 21.18 -6.77 36.72
C ILE A 269 21.35 -8.29 36.95
N TYR A 270 21.34 -9.07 35.88
CA TYR A 270 21.46 -10.53 35.98
C TYR A 270 22.91 -11.02 35.83
N LEU A 271 23.54 -11.43 36.93
CA LEU A 271 24.92 -11.97 36.93
C LEU A 271 25.04 -13.41 36.43
N LYS A 272 23.94 -14.06 36.02
CA LYS A 272 23.93 -15.49 35.66
C LYS A 272 24.95 -15.87 34.58
N GLY A 273 25.20 -14.98 33.61
CA GLY A 273 26.20 -15.19 32.56
C GLY A 273 27.66 -15.10 33.02
N LEU A 274 27.90 -14.60 34.24
CA LEU A 274 29.23 -14.43 34.84
C LEU A 274 29.51 -15.49 35.93
N MET A 275 28.50 -16.24 36.35
CA MET A 275 28.58 -17.20 37.45
C MET A 275 28.46 -18.63 36.95
N CYS A 276 29.15 -19.55 37.62
CA CYS A 276 29.01 -20.98 37.40
C CYS A 276 27.68 -21.43 38.00
N GLU A 277 26.81 -22.07 37.21
CA GLU A 277 25.50 -22.53 37.66
C GLU A 277 25.58 -23.55 38.80
N GLU A 278 26.64 -24.37 38.83
CA GLU A 278 26.82 -25.43 39.83
C GLU A 278 27.55 -24.95 41.10
N HIS A 279 28.46 -23.98 40.96
CA HIS A 279 29.39 -23.60 42.04
C HIS A 279 29.15 -22.20 42.61
N LEU A 280 28.25 -21.41 42.02
CA LEU A 280 27.90 -20.04 42.45
C LEU A 280 29.10 -19.08 42.57
N GLY A 281 30.25 -19.43 41.98
CA GLY A 281 31.43 -18.58 41.83
C GLY A 281 31.51 -17.98 40.43
N PHE A 282 32.35 -16.97 40.25
CA PHE A 282 32.60 -16.40 38.93
C PHE A 282 33.36 -17.38 38.03
N ILE A 283 33.00 -17.45 36.76
CA ILE A 283 33.72 -18.26 35.75
C ILE A 283 34.93 -17.53 35.14
N PHE A 284 35.16 -16.29 35.58
CA PHE A 284 36.22 -15.41 35.09
C PHE A 284 37.21 -15.09 36.21
N ASP A 285 38.49 -15.01 35.86
CA ASP A 285 39.53 -14.49 36.75
C ASP A 285 39.64 -12.98 36.57
N PHE A 286 39.25 -12.21 37.60
CA PHE A 286 39.36 -10.75 37.61
C PHE A 286 40.78 -10.25 37.88
N ASN A 287 41.81 -11.09 37.78
CA ASN A 287 43.20 -10.66 37.70
C ASN A 287 43.74 -10.74 36.27
N ASP A 288 43.01 -11.40 35.35
CA ASP A 288 43.41 -11.54 33.95
C ASP A 288 42.78 -10.41 33.11
N MET A 289 43.63 -9.47 32.68
CA MET A 289 43.19 -8.26 31.98
C MET A 289 42.83 -8.43 30.51
N GLU A 290 43.04 -9.62 29.93
CA GLU A 290 42.82 -9.82 28.49
C GLU A 290 41.33 -9.86 28.09
N TYR A 291 40.39 -10.03 29.04
CA TYR A 291 38.97 -10.27 28.75
C TYR A 291 38.00 -9.23 29.32
N TYR A 292 38.48 -8.14 29.93
CA TYR A 292 37.61 -7.21 30.66
C TYR A 292 36.53 -6.57 29.81
N ASP A 293 36.85 -6.17 28.58
CA ASP A 293 35.95 -5.33 27.78
C ASP A 293 34.83 -6.13 27.07
N GLU A 294 34.87 -7.45 27.11
CA GLU A 294 33.97 -8.29 26.29
C GLU A 294 32.80 -8.92 27.06
N LYS A 295 32.86 -8.96 28.39
CA LYS A 295 31.89 -9.73 29.20
C LYS A 295 31.27 -8.95 30.34
N PHE A 296 31.97 -7.98 30.91
CA PHE A 296 31.47 -7.23 32.04
C PHE A 296 32.07 -5.83 32.12
N TYR A 297 31.57 -5.02 33.04
CA TYR A 297 32.05 -3.67 33.30
C TYR A 297 32.22 -3.47 34.79
N PHE A 298 33.28 -2.77 35.20
CA PHE A 298 33.49 -2.40 36.60
C PHE A 298 32.84 -1.07 36.93
N VAL A 299 32.19 -1.03 38.09
CA VAL A 299 31.61 0.17 38.67
C VAL A 299 32.14 0.35 40.09
N ASP A 300 32.26 1.60 40.52
CA ASP A 300 32.59 1.92 41.92
C ASP A 300 31.37 1.71 42.82
N GLU A 301 31.60 1.77 44.13
CA GLU A 301 30.55 1.60 45.13
C GLU A 301 29.39 2.60 44.99
N ASN A 302 29.65 3.86 44.63
CA ASN A 302 28.59 4.85 44.47
C ASN A 302 27.71 4.54 43.25
N GLU A 303 28.33 4.18 42.13
CA GLU A 303 27.60 3.77 40.93
C GLU A 303 26.82 2.47 41.15
N TRP A 304 27.40 1.52 41.87
CA TRP A 304 26.72 0.27 42.23
C TRP A 304 25.48 0.54 43.09
N GLU A 305 25.59 1.38 44.11
CA GLU A 305 24.46 1.75 44.96
C GLU A 305 23.33 2.43 44.17
N GLU A 306 23.68 3.34 43.27
CA GLU A 306 22.70 3.98 42.37
C GLU A 306 22.04 2.97 41.43
N LEU A 307 22.80 2.02 40.89
CA LEU A 307 22.25 0.95 40.06
C LEU A 307 21.34 0.03 40.88
N ARG A 308 21.74 -0.36 42.09
CA ARG A 308 20.98 -1.23 42.99
C ARG A 308 19.62 -0.62 43.33
N ILE A 309 19.58 0.66 43.69
CA ILE A 309 18.32 1.38 44.00
C ILE A 309 17.31 1.32 42.83
N ARG A 310 17.78 1.14 41.59
CA ARG A 310 16.96 1.23 40.37
C ARG A 310 16.65 -0.12 39.71
N TYR A 311 17.42 -1.16 40.00
CA TYR A 311 17.47 -2.41 39.23
C TYR A 311 17.56 -3.69 40.08
N ASP A 312 17.63 -3.61 41.40
CA ASP A 312 17.47 -4.73 42.33
C ASP A 312 16.05 -4.73 42.94
#